data_AF-A0A3N9N5K3-F1
#
_entry.id   AF-A0A3N9N5K3-F1
#
_cell.length_a   1.000
_cell.length_b   1.000
_cell.length_c   1.000
_cell.angle_alpha   90.00
_cell.angle_beta   90.00
_cell.angle_gamma   90.00
#
_symmetry.space_group_name_H-M   'P 1'
#
loop_
_entity.id
_entity.type
_entity.pdbx_description
1 polymer ?
#
loop_
_entity_poly.entity_id
_entity_poly.type
_entity_poly.pdbx_seq_one_letter_code
_entity_poly.pdbx_strand_id
1 'polypeptide(L)'
;MFKSILRVFAVLIALSGVVQTQAGEFVIGRYAGEFLELGAGARALAMGAAAVARPVPATAGYYNPSALAGLSRQHIEFMHASQFDNLFTYDYLSLARPMRNGSAGSLTLLYTRVGDIPLTKLADPSQPLSDENRVLVDKKTGDNELAVMASVGCATPSGWRVG
;
A
#
# COMPACT_ATOMS: atom_id res chain seq x y z
N MET A 1 -18.22 6.24 -29.74
CA MET A 1 -17.27 5.57 -28.81
C MET A 1 -16.35 6.54 -28.06
N PHE A 2 -15.81 7.59 -28.69
CA PHE A 2 -14.93 8.57 -28.01
C PHE A 2 -15.66 9.44 -26.96
N LYS A 3 -16.89 9.86 -27.27
CA LYS A 3 -17.73 10.69 -26.38
C LYS A 3 -18.18 9.96 -25.10
N SER A 4 -18.31 8.64 -25.13
CA SER A 4 -18.67 7.83 -23.96
C SER A 4 -17.48 7.62 -23.03
N ILE A 5 -16.27 7.47 -23.57
CA ILE A 5 -15.02 7.40 -22.79
C ILE A 5 -14.75 8.74 -22.08
N LEU A 6 -14.97 9.86 -22.77
CA LEU A 6 -14.80 11.21 -22.19
C LEU A 6 -15.77 11.47 -21.03
N ARG A 7 -17.01 10.98 -21.14
CA ARG A 7 -18.02 11.07 -20.06
C ARG A 7 -17.65 10.21 -18.85
N VAL A 8 -17.12 9.01 -19.07
CA VAL A 8 -16.65 8.13 -17.97
C VAL A 8 -15.42 8.74 -17.27
N PHE A 9 -14.49 9.32 -18.02
CA PHE A 9 -13.36 10.06 -17.44
C PHE A 9 -13.80 11.29 -16.64
N ALA A 10 -14.77 12.06 -17.16
CA ALA A 10 -15.33 13.21 -16.46
C ALA A 10 -16.08 12.80 -15.18
N VAL A 11 -16.78 11.66 -15.19
CA VAL A 11 -17.44 11.10 -13.98
C VAL A 11 -16.41 10.61 -12.97
N LEU A 12 -15.33 9.95 -13.39
CA LEU A 12 -14.25 9.52 -12.48
C LEU A 12 -13.53 10.71 -11.84
N ILE A 13 -13.30 11.78 -12.59
CA ILE A 13 -12.72 13.04 -12.06
C ILE A 13 -13.71 13.73 -11.11
N ALA A 14 -15.01 13.76 -11.45
CA ALA A 14 -16.04 14.30 -10.56
C ALA A 14 -16.21 13.48 -9.27
N LEU A 15 -15.98 12.16 -9.33
CA LEU A 15 -16.04 11.27 -8.16
C LEU A 15 -14.80 11.40 -7.25
N SER A 16 -13.64 11.81 -7.80
CA SER A 16 -12.44 12.12 -7.01
C SER A 16 -12.56 13.43 -6.19
N GLY A 17 -13.58 14.25 -6.47
CA GLY A 17 -13.85 15.50 -5.75
C GLY A 17 -14.43 15.34 -4.34
N VAL A 18 -14.73 14.11 -3.89
CA VAL A 18 -15.22 13.83 -2.53
C VAL A 18 -14.16 13.09 -1.71
N VAL A 19 -12.91 13.54 -1.80
CA VAL A 19 -11.92 13.24 -0.76
C VAL A 19 -11.96 14.42 0.21
N GLN A 20 -12.53 14.21 1.40
CA GLN A 20 -12.38 15.16 2.49
C GLN A 20 -10.89 15.36 2.74
N THR A 21 -10.37 16.53 2.38
CA THR A 21 -9.05 16.98 2.83
C THR A 21 -9.16 17.25 4.32
N GLN A 22 -8.89 16.23 5.13
CA GLN A 22 -8.50 16.42 6.52
C GLN A 22 -7.21 17.26 6.47
N ALA A 23 -7.28 18.50 6.92
CA ALA A 23 -6.12 19.35 7.10
C ALA A 23 -5.31 18.81 8.29
N GLY A 24 -4.56 17.73 8.05
CA GLY A 24 -3.53 17.26 8.95
C GLY A 24 -2.33 18.20 8.88
N GLU A 25 -1.78 18.54 10.03
CA GLU A 25 -0.50 19.22 10.14
C GLU A 25 0.57 18.35 9.45
N PHE A 26 1.26 18.88 8.44
CA PHE A 26 2.30 18.14 7.71
C PHE A 26 3.58 18.14 8.56
N VAL A 27 3.59 17.31 9.61
CA VAL A 27 4.80 17.01 10.36
C VAL A 27 5.63 16.08 9.48
N ILE A 28 6.80 16.54 9.04
CA ILE A 28 7.77 15.67 8.35
C ILE A 28 8.31 14.67 9.40
N GLY A 29 7.59 13.58 9.59
CA GLY A 29 8.04 12.46 10.40
C GLY A 29 9.22 11.78 9.71
N ARG A 30 10.28 11.46 10.47
CA ARG A 30 11.46 10.74 9.96
C ARG A 30 11.16 9.38 9.32
N TYR A 31 9.95 8.85 9.50
CA TYR A 31 9.50 7.53 9.06
C TYR A 31 8.21 7.58 8.22
N ALA A 32 7.83 8.76 7.71
CA ALA A 32 6.69 8.86 6.82
C ALA A 32 6.92 8.03 5.55
N GLY A 33 6.10 7.00 5.34
CA GLY A 33 6.20 6.12 4.17
C GLY A 33 7.11 4.89 4.34
N GLU A 34 7.65 4.61 5.53
CA GLU A 34 8.49 3.42 5.76
C GLU A 34 7.77 2.10 5.45
N PHE A 35 6.44 2.07 5.58
CA PHE A 35 5.63 0.91 5.20
C PHE A 35 5.75 0.55 3.70
N LEU A 36 6.14 1.49 2.84
CA LEU A 36 6.39 1.22 1.43
C LEU A 36 7.66 0.39 1.21
N GLU A 37 8.53 0.24 2.20
CA GLU A 37 9.76 -0.58 2.11
C GLU A 37 9.53 -2.05 2.54
N LEU A 38 8.32 -2.40 3.02
CA LEU A 38 8.01 -3.75 3.50
C LEU A 38 8.05 -4.84 2.39
N GLY A 39 8.10 -4.44 1.12
CA GLY A 39 7.98 -5.33 -0.03
C GLY A 39 6.53 -5.72 -0.32
N ALA A 40 6.27 -6.39 -1.44
CA ALA A 40 4.91 -6.77 -1.84
C ALA A 40 4.85 -8.12 -2.55
N GLY A 41 3.85 -8.93 -2.24
CA GLY A 41 3.62 -10.22 -2.88
C GLY A 41 4.50 -11.34 -2.32
N ALA A 42 3.87 -12.49 -2.08
CA ALA A 42 4.50 -13.62 -1.38
C ALA A 42 5.79 -14.12 -2.07
N ARG A 43 5.81 -14.15 -3.41
CA ARG A 43 6.98 -14.60 -4.18
C ARG A 43 8.16 -13.65 -4.03
N ALA A 44 7.91 -12.35 -4.14
CA ALA A 44 8.98 -11.36 -4.05
C ALA A 44 9.57 -11.34 -2.64
N LEU A 45 8.72 -11.42 -1.62
CA LEU A 45 9.15 -11.53 -0.23
C LEU A 45 9.95 -12.82 0.05
N ALA A 46 9.53 -13.97 -0.49
CA ALA A 46 10.29 -15.22 -0.40
C ALA A 46 11.68 -15.15 -1.06
N MET A 47 11.88 -14.20 -1.98
CA MET A 47 13.18 -13.90 -2.61
C MET A 47 13.94 -12.77 -1.89
N GLY A 48 13.54 -12.38 -0.68
CA GLY A 48 14.17 -11.27 0.05
C GLY A 48 13.91 -9.92 -0.62
N ALA A 49 12.71 -9.72 -1.17
CA ALA A 49 12.30 -8.55 -1.95
C ALA A 49 13.11 -8.28 -3.24
N ALA A 50 13.92 -9.24 -3.69
CA ALA A 50 14.74 -9.13 -4.91
C ALA A 50 13.92 -9.36 -6.20
N ALA A 51 12.98 -8.46 -6.51
CA ALA A 51 12.06 -8.61 -7.65
C ALA A 51 12.21 -7.58 -8.77
N VAL A 52 13.08 -6.57 -8.65
CA VAL A 52 13.17 -5.42 -9.58
C VAL A 52 13.40 -5.84 -11.04
N ALA A 53 14.30 -6.79 -11.29
CA ALA A 53 14.67 -7.20 -12.66
C ALA A 53 13.59 -8.06 -13.34
N ARG A 54 12.80 -8.82 -12.57
CA ARG A 54 11.78 -9.71 -13.11
C ARG A 54 10.62 -9.89 -12.12
N PRO A 55 9.83 -8.84 -11.88
CA PRO A 55 8.69 -8.93 -11.00
C PRO A 55 7.60 -9.79 -11.64
N VAL A 56 6.71 -10.32 -10.81
CA VAL A 56 5.47 -10.93 -11.30
C VAL A 56 4.59 -9.80 -11.86
N PRO A 57 3.80 -10.02 -12.92
CA PRO A 57 2.96 -8.96 -13.49
C PRO A 57 2.11 -8.16 -12.50
N ALA A 58 1.56 -8.80 -11.46
CA ALA A 58 0.76 -8.10 -10.46
C ALA A 58 1.63 -7.26 -9.50
N THR A 59 2.82 -7.73 -9.12
CA THR A 59 3.74 -6.95 -8.28
C THR A 59 4.60 -5.93 -9.03
N ALA A 60 4.57 -5.96 -10.37
CA ALA A 60 5.36 -5.07 -11.21
C ALA A 60 5.05 -3.59 -10.95
N GLY A 61 3.79 -3.25 -10.66
CA GLY A 61 3.40 -1.88 -10.31
C GLY A 61 4.11 -1.30 -9.08
N TYR A 62 4.50 -2.16 -8.14
CA TYR A 62 5.22 -1.80 -6.91
C TYR A 62 6.74 -1.83 -7.11
N TYR A 63 7.29 -2.90 -7.73
CA TYR A 63 8.75 -3.07 -7.85
C TYR A 63 9.38 -2.38 -9.06
N ASN A 64 8.73 -2.46 -10.23
CA ASN A 64 9.28 -1.95 -11.48
C ASN A 64 8.17 -1.84 -12.56
N PRO A 65 7.55 -0.66 -12.70
CA PRO A 65 6.47 -0.44 -13.67
C PRO A 65 6.85 -0.75 -15.12
N SER A 66 8.13 -0.63 -15.51
CA SER A 66 8.57 -0.97 -16.88
C SER A 66 8.34 -2.44 -17.24
N ALA A 67 8.28 -3.33 -16.23
CA ALA A 67 7.99 -4.75 -16.42
C ALA A 67 6.52 -5.01 -16.80
N LEU A 68 5.63 -4.02 -16.67
CA LEU A 68 4.26 -4.10 -17.17
C LEU A 68 4.21 -4.08 -18.71
N ALA A 69 5.23 -3.51 -19.38
CA ALA A 69 5.24 -3.42 -20.84
C ALA A 69 5.20 -4.81 -21.50
N GLY A 70 4.30 -4.98 -22.46
CA GLY A 70 4.10 -6.25 -23.17
C GLY A 70 3.23 -7.28 -22.42
N LEU A 71 2.52 -6.87 -21.36
CA LEU A 71 1.55 -7.73 -20.70
C LEU A 71 0.47 -8.20 -21.68
N SER A 72 0.14 -9.49 -21.68
CA SER A 72 -0.82 -10.08 -22.61
C SER A 72 -2.22 -10.32 -22.02
N ARG A 73 -2.31 -10.46 -20.69
CA ARG A 73 -3.54 -10.77 -19.96
C ARG A 73 -3.61 -9.99 -18.66
N GLN A 74 -4.79 -9.94 -18.07
CA GLN A 74 -4.99 -9.35 -16.73
C GLN A 74 -4.40 -10.27 -15.66
N HIS A 75 -3.84 -9.66 -14.61
CA HIS A 75 -3.31 -10.33 -13.43
C HIS A 75 -3.82 -9.61 -12.18
N ILE A 76 -4.20 -10.41 -11.19
CA ILE A 76 -4.60 -9.94 -9.86
C ILE A 76 -3.79 -10.71 -8.83
N GLU A 77 -3.33 -10.04 -7.78
CA GLU A 77 -2.63 -10.64 -6.66
C GLU A 77 -3.09 -10.02 -5.35
N PHE A 78 -3.30 -10.87 -4.35
CA PHE A 78 -3.63 -10.48 -2.99
C PHE A 78 -2.63 -11.16 -2.04
N MET A 79 -2.20 -10.43 -1.02
CA MET A 79 -1.36 -10.94 0.05
C MET A 79 -1.84 -10.35 1.37
N HIS A 80 -1.86 -11.20 2.40
CA HIS A 80 -2.09 -10.84 3.78
C HIS A 80 -0.94 -11.40 4.60
N ALA A 81 -0.33 -10.56 5.44
CA ALA A 81 0.69 -10.95 6.39
C ALA A 81 0.35 -10.41 7.78
N SER A 82 0.50 -11.25 8.80
CA SER A 82 0.32 -10.86 10.20
C SER A 82 1.59 -11.17 10.99
N GLN A 83 1.92 -10.30 11.93
CA GLN A 83 3.06 -10.44 12.83
C GLN A 83 2.63 -10.13 14.27
N PHE A 84 3.37 -10.67 15.23
CA PHE A 84 3.18 -10.44 16.66
C PHE A 84 1.73 -10.72 17.12
N ASP A 85 1.22 -11.89 16.77
CA ASP A 85 -0.16 -12.30 17.11
C ASP A 85 -1.22 -11.29 16.62
N ASN A 86 -1.10 -10.89 15.35
CA ASN A 86 -2.04 -9.99 14.66
C ASN A 86 -2.04 -8.54 15.17
N LEU A 87 -1.07 -8.17 16.02
CA LEU A 87 -0.81 -6.77 16.42
C LEU A 87 -0.45 -5.93 15.20
N PHE A 88 0.42 -6.45 14.33
CA PHE A 88 0.77 -5.82 13.05
C PHE A 88 0.24 -6.65 11.88
N THR A 89 -0.48 -6.02 10.97
CA THR A 89 -0.97 -6.63 9.74
C THR A 89 -0.60 -5.79 8.53
N TYR A 90 -0.25 -6.46 7.43
CA TYR A 90 0.10 -5.86 6.17
C TYR A 90 -0.62 -6.59 5.03
N ASP A 91 -1.42 -5.83 4.29
CA ASP A 91 -2.23 -6.27 3.17
C ASP A 91 -1.77 -5.61 1.88
N TYR A 92 -1.72 -6.41 0.82
CA TYR A 92 -1.39 -5.95 -0.53
C TYR A 92 -2.43 -6.49 -1.51
N LEU A 93 -2.93 -5.61 -2.36
CA LEU A 93 -3.82 -5.97 -3.46
C LEU A 93 -3.35 -5.25 -4.72
N SER A 94 -3.15 -5.98 -5.82
CA SER A 94 -2.82 -5.35 -7.10
C SER A 94 -3.59 -5.96 -8.26
N LEU A 95 -3.92 -5.10 -9.22
CA LEU A 95 -4.51 -5.42 -10.50
C LEU A 95 -3.65 -4.84 -11.61
N ALA A 96 -3.03 -5.70 -12.41
CA ALA A 96 -2.31 -5.32 -13.62
C ALA A 96 -3.11 -5.71 -14.87
N ARG A 97 -3.19 -4.80 -15.84
CA ARG A 97 -4.03 -4.97 -17.03
C ARG A 97 -3.35 -4.42 -18.28
N PRO A 98 -3.40 -5.19 -19.41
CA PRO A 98 -2.92 -4.70 -20.69
C PRO A 98 -3.78 -3.53 -21.22
N MET A 99 -3.09 -2.58 -21.85
CA MET A 99 -3.66 -1.43 -22.54
C MET A 99 -3.31 -1.54 -24.04
N ARG A 100 -3.66 -0.51 -24.83
CA ARG A 100 -3.36 -0.48 -26.27
C ARG A 100 -1.86 -0.27 -26.50
N ASN A 101 -1.39 -0.68 -27.68
CA ASN A 101 -0.02 -0.43 -28.17
C ASN A 101 1.10 -1.10 -27.34
N GLY A 102 0.82 -2.23 -26.70
CA GLY A 102 1.80 -2.95 -25.90
C GLY A 102 2.10 -2.32 -24.54
N SER A 103 1.41 -1.24 -24.17
CA SER A 103 1.44 -0.69 -22.82
C SER A 103 0.56 -1.50 -21.87
N ALA A 104 0.81 -1.41 -20.57
CA ALA A 104 -0.07 -1.94 -19.54
C ALA A 104 -0.04 -1.04 -18.31
N GLY A 105 -1.12 -1.05 -17.54
CA GLY A 105 -1.23 -0.30 -16.30
C GLY A 105 -1.51 -1.20 -15.11
N SER A 106 -1.19 -0.74 -13.92
CA SER A 106 -1.52 -1.40 -12.66
C SER A 106 -2.09 -0.43 -11.64
N LEU A 107 -3.05 -0.91 -10.85
CA LEU A 107 -3.52 -0.26 -9.63
C LEU A 107 -3.18 -1.15 -8.45
N THR A 108 -2.55 -0.57 -7.44
CA THR A 108 -2.05 -1.28 -6.26
C THR A 108 -2.52 -0.58 -4.99
N LEU A 109 -2.93 -1.37 -4.00
CA LEU A 109 -3.31 -0.95 -2.66
C LEU A 109 -2.38 -1.63 -1.66
N LEU A 110 -1.76 -0.83 -0.79
CA LEU A 110 -1.00 -1.29 0.36
C LEU A 110 -1.71 -0.77 1.60
N TYR A 111 -2.03 -1.66 2.53
CA TYR A 111 -2.66 -1.30 3.79
C TYR A 111 -1.89 -1.93 4.95
N THR A 112 -1.40 -1.09 5.86
CA THR A 112 -0.80 -1.54 7.12
C THR A 112 -1.71 -1.15 8.27
N ARG A 113 -1.70 -1.97 9.32
CA ARG A 113 -2.42 -1.69 10.56
C ARG A 113 -1.60 -2.21 11.73
N VAL A 114 -1.40 -1.35 12.71
CA VAL A 114 -0.96 -1.71 14.05
C VAL A 114 -2.13 -1.49 14.99
N GLY A 115 -2.59 -2.53 15.68
CA GLY A 115 -3.75 -2.44 16.58
C GLY A 115 -3.42 -2.91 17.98
N ASP A 116 -4.39 -2.73 18.88
CA ASP A 116 -4.40 -3.36 20.20
C ASP A 116 -3.21 -3.04 21.13
N ILE A 117 -2.51 -1.92 20.91
CA ILE A 117 -1.42 -1.49 21.80
C ILE A 117 -2.02 -1.00 23.12
N PRO A 118 -1.77 -1.67 24.26
CA PRO A 118 -2.28 -1.22 25.54
C PRO A 118 -1.50 0.00 26.02
N LEU A 119 -2.20 1.13 26.19
CA LEU A 119 -1.69 2.27 26.93
C LEU A 119 -1.95 2.04 28.41
N THR A 120 -0.88 1.91 29.17
CA THR A 120 -0.93 1.60 30.58
C THR A 120 -0.76 2.84 31.45
N LYS A 121 -1.47 2.89 32.57
CA LYS A 121 -1.32 3.90 33.62
C LYS A 121 -1.24 3.24 34.98
N LEU A 122 -0.62 3.91 35.96
CA LEU A 122 -0.74 3.49 37.35
C LEU A 122 -2.18 3.69 37.85
N ALA A 123 -2.64 2.82 38.75
CA ALA A 123 -3.94 2.98 39.40
C ALA A 123 -4.06 4.34 40.10
N ASP A 124 -3.00 4.76 40.77
CA ASP A 124 -2.79 6.13 41.24
C ASP A 124 -1.51 6.73 40.60
N PRO A 125 -1.64 7.67 39.64
CA PRO A 125 -0.50 8.33 39.00
C PRO A 125 0.35 9.19 39.93
N SER A 126 -0.15 9.55 41.11
CA SER A 126 0.57 10.38 42.09
C SER A 126 1.48 9.58 43.01
N GLN A 127 1.34 8.25 43.04
CA GLN A 127 2.11 7.34 43.86
C GLN A 127 3.10 6.52 43.01
N PRO A 128 4.25 6.11 43.57
CA PRO A 128 5.18 5.23 42.86
C PRO A 128 4.59 3.83 42.64
N LEU A 129 5.22 3.04 41.78
CA LEU A 129 4.86 1.64 41.57
C LEU A 129 5.05 0.85 42.87
N SER A 130 3.97 0.24 43.38
CA SER A 130 3.99 -0.64 44.56
C SER A 130 3.03 -1.82 44.38
N ASP A 131 3.05 -2.77 45.32
CA ASP A 131 2.11 -3.90 45.30
C ASP A 131 0.65 -3.45 45.45
N GLU A 132 0.43 -2.32 46.13
CA GLU A 132 -0.86 -1.64 46.26
C GLU A 132 -1.19 -0.71 45.07
N ASN A 133 -0.18 -0.18 44.37
CA ASN A 133 -0.34 0.71 43.20
C ASN A 133 0.14 0.04 41.90
N ARG A 134 -0.73 -0.79 41.32
CA ARG A 134 -0.44 -1.61 40.13
C ARG A 134 -0.65 -0.85 38.82
N VAL A 135 0.04 -1.32 37.78
CA VAL A 135 -0.17 -0.87 36.40
C VAL A 135 -1.46 -1.46 35.85
N LEU A 136 -2.32 -0.61 35.30
CA LEU A 136 -3.57 -0.97 34.64
C LEU A 136 -3.52 -0.59 33.17
N VAL A 137 -4.22 -1.35 32.33
CA VAL A 137 -4.47 -0.95 30.94
C VAL A 137 -5.58 0.09 30.94
N ASP A 138 -5.25 1.32 30.57
CA ASP A 138 -6.21 2.44 30.52
C ASP A 138 -7.05 2.37 29.24
N LYS A 139 -6.36 2.25 28.11
CA LYS A 139 -6.98 2.26 26.78
C LYS A 139 -6.13 1.47 25.81
N LYS A 140 -6.71 1.07 24.69
CA LYS A 140 -5.96 0.53 23.55
C LYS A 140 -5.85 1.59 22.47
N THR A 141 -4.70 1.65 21.81
CA THR A 141 -4.45 2.52 20.67
C THR A 141 -3.96 1.69 19.48
N GLY A 142 -4.08 2.27 18.30
CA GLY A 142 -3.58 1.70 17.06
C GLY A 142 -3.41 2.78 16.01
N ASP A 143 -2.83 2.40 14.90
CA ASP A 143 -2.62 3.24 13.73
C ASP A 143 -2.72 2.41 12.45
N ASN A 144 -3.00 3.06 11.33
CA ASN A 144 -3.11 2.40 10.03
C ASN A 144 -2.69 3.32 8.89
N GLU A 145 -2.00 2.76 7.90
CA GLU A 145 -1.54 3.51 6.73
C GLU A 145 -2.10 2.87 5.46
N LEU A 146 -2.44 3.70 4.48
CA LEU A 146 -2.95 3.27 3.18
C LEU A 146 -2.15 3.98 2.08
N ALA A 147 -1.56 3.21 1.17
CA ALA A 147 -1.07 3.73 -0.10
C ALA A 147 -1.88 3.20 -1.27
N VAL A 148 -2.23 4.10 -2.18
CA VAL A 148 -2.82 3.79 -3.47
C VAL A 148 -1.81 4.19 -4.53
N MET A 149 -1.37 3.23 -5.34
CA MET A 149 -0.37 3.45 -6.39
C MET A 149 -0.96 3.11 -7.75
N ALA A 150 -0.72 3.99 -8.72
CA ALA A 150 -1.04 3.75 -10.13
C ALA A 150 0.26 3.80 -10.94
N SER A 151 0.48 2.78 -11.76
CA SER A 151 1.72 2.64 -12.55
C SER A 151 1.38 2.26 -13.99
N VAL A 152 2.20 2.68 -14.95
CA VAL A 152 2.03 2.36 -16.37
C VAL A 152 3.37 2.01 -16.96
N GLY A 153 3.48 0.86 -17.63
CA GLY A 153 4.65 0.49 -18.42
C GLY A 153 4.35 0.52 -19.92
N CYS A 154 5.31 0.96 -20.72
CA CYS A 154 5.26 0.92 -22.18
C CYS A 154 6.62 0.52 -22.80
N ALA A 155 6.56 0.00 -24.02
CA ALA A 155 7.74 -0.30 -24.82
C ALA A 155 8.02 0.84 -25.80
N THR A 156 9.29 1.23 -25.92
CA THR A 156 9.73 2.21 -26.92
C THR A 156 10.03 1.52 -28.26
N PRO A 157 10.03 2.25 -29.38
CA PRO A 157 10.40 1.69 -30.69
C PRO A 157 11.83 1.12 -30.74
N SER A 158 12.72 1.61 -29.88
CA SER A 158 14.10 1.13 -29.74
C SER A 158 14.24 -0.16 -28.93
N GLY A 159 13.14 -0.75 -28.47
CA GLY A 159 13.12 -2.01 -27.70
C GLY A 159 13.29 -1.83 -26.19
N TRP A 160 13.47 -0.60 -25.71
CA TRP A 160 13.51 -0.32 -24.27
C TRP A 160 12.11 -0.39 -23.66
N ARG A 161 12.04 -0.67 -22.36
CA ARG A 161 10.79 -0.62 -21.59
C ARG A 161 10.94 0.44 -20.52
N VAL A 162 9.91 1.28 -20.38
CA VAL A 162 9.84 2.37 -19.42
C VAL A 162 8.51 2.28 -18.67
N GLY A 163 8.44 2.80 -17.46
CA GLY A 163 7.19 2.92 -16.73
C GLY A 163 7.29 3.78 -15.49
#